data_AF-A0A1Y2X5B2-F1
#
_entry.id   AF-A0A1Y2X5B2-F1
#
_cell.length_a   1.000
_cell.length_b   1.000
_cell.length_c   1.000
_cell.angle_alpha   90.00
_cell.angle_beta   90.00
_cell.angle_gamma   90.00
#
_symmetry.space_group_name_H-M   'P 1'
#
loop_
_entity.id
_entity.type
_entity.pdbx_description
1 polymer ?
#
loop_
_entity_poly.entity_id
_entity_poly.type
_entity_poly.pdbx_seq_one_letter_code
_entity_poly.pdbx_strand_id
1 'polypeptide(L)'
;MLTANQHIRNIENIPAPEAQEYATQLPYGELANPYTKTSNVSMPSSIPPLTFKPPDGYIDFPAGFRVSLIEADQILFEYRTTMQPNFPFIHLPPRSAREMLQDQPLLLKAIIYVCRPQPQAVKCEVEKWFREYFALHAVVNEERDLELLQVILIYIAWQNWQHFIHARDTNLLQLAIGMAGDMGLNRPPDSQVMPPRCIVQEVTKQVRGMNIRKEHTHPERRALLGIYYLSSVIRTFFRRTEPVEFTDYMNQCCNELFEDMDCSTDWLAVTLVRMQHLVVQTTKIRSEGQVVLGVPHAMAISSVRRQLDDIVNQLPGDQKSNFLVWHHYHMVLIRLYEPVIDMKSLGPANKAFMRSEALWTCCQSAKSLLELYLTIPGNMFAALTFVLTGNLSYTSIVLTHLLFLEDQDWDAHAARESINYPDITEKLSDYFVACDQLLGRRRKVLEDGEGLFARSAERMRWAKSWYLSKLSVDSSLSDTMIPAAKDIEYETWQILFA
;
A
#
# COMPACT_ATOMS: atom_id res chain seq x y z
N MET A 1 -27.15 -1.03 13.61
CA MET A 1 -26.80 0.33 13.13
C MET A 1 -26.43 1.22 14.32
N LEU A 2 -25.22 1.06 14.88
CA LEU A 2 -24.58 1.97 15.85
C LEU A 2 -23.20 1.39 16.16
N THR A 3 -22.15 1.77 15.41
CA THR A 3 -20.71 1.59 15.77
C THR A 3 -19.81 2.08 14.63
N ALA A 4 -19.14 3.21 14.85
CA ALA A 4 -17.88 3.69 14.24
C ALA A 4 -17.68 5.17 14.66
N ASN A 5 -18.74 5.98 14.53
CA ASN A 5 -18.70 7.43 14.76
C ASN A 5 -18.53 7.87 16.24
N GLN A 6 -18.78 6.99 17.21
CA GLN A 6 -18.67 7.36 18.64
C GLN A 6 -17.23 7.32 19.18
N HIS A 7 -16.30 6.60 18.54
CA HIS A 7 -14.91 6.51 19.04
C HIS A 7 -14.02 7.70 18.64
N ILE A 8 -14.34 8.39 17.54
CA ILE A 8 -13.55 9.53 17.04
C ILE A 8 -13.63 10.75 17.99
N ARG A 9 -14.73 10.91 18.74
CA ARG A 9 -14.94 12.06 19.64
C ARG A 9 -14.04 12.11 20.88
N ASN A 10 -13.34 11.03 21.22
CA ASN A 10 -12.54 10.97 22.46
C ASN A 10 -11.07 11.38 22.29
N ILE A 11 -10.61 11.70 21.07
CA ILE A 11 -9.21 12.03 20.77
C ILE A 11 -8.94 13.56 20.79
N GLU A 12 -9.98 14.40 20.81
CA GLU A 12 -9.88 15.86 20.64
C GLU A 12 -9.29 16.67 21.82
N ASN A 13 -8.86 16.04 22.93
CA ASN A 13 -8.49 16.78 24.16
C ASN A 13 -7.05 16.52 24.65
N ILE A 14 -6.03 16.89 23.86
CA ILE A 14 -4.65 17.02 24.36
C ILE A 14 -3.99 18.29 23.78
N PRO A 15 -3.53 19.25 24.61
CA PRO A 15 -2.89 20.48 24.12
C PRO A 15 -1.39 20.26 23.85
N ALA A 16 -0.89 20.86 22.76
CA ALA A 16 0.52 20.85 22.35
C ALA A 16 1.33 21.99 23.00
N PRO A 17 2.63 21.81 23.30
CA PRO A 17 3.50 22.89 23.78
C PRO A 17 4.23 23.62 22.64
N GLU A 18 4.42 24.93 22.84
CA GLU A 18 5.03 25.91 21.92
C GLU A 18 6.55 25.71 21.73
N ALA A 19 7.04 25.90 20.50
CA ALA A 19 8.47 25.87 20.16
C ALA A 19 8.92 27.19 19.53
N GLN A 20 10.01 27.75 20.05
CA GLN A 20 10.64 29.01 19.61
C GLN A 20 11.62 28.78 18.45
N GLU A 21 11.53 29.62 17.42
CA GLU A 21 12.36 29.63 16.22
C GLU A 21 13.73 30.30 16.43
N TYR A 22 14.78 29.72 15.86
CA TYR A 22 16.02 30.44 15.53
C TYR A 22 16.40 30.15 14.07
N ALA A 23 16.29 31.17 13.23
CA ALA A 23 16.69 31.15 11.82
C ALA A 23 18.16 31.59 11.67
N THR A 24 18.90 30.96 10.75
CA THR A 24 20.17 31.51 10.25
C THR A 24 20.31 31.19 8.75
N GLN A 25 20.32 32.25 7.94
CA GLN A 25 20.46 32.24 6.48
C GLN A 25 21.93 32.26 6.08
N LEU A 26 22.30 31.56 5.00
CA LEU A 26 23.50 31.80 4.18
C LEU A 26 23.21 31.48 2.69
N PRO A 27 23.96 32.08 1.73
CA PRO A 27 23.40 32.62 0.50
C PRO A 27 23.64 31.79 -0.78
N TYR A 28 22.81 32.13 -1.77
CA TYR A 28 22.74 31.64 -3.16
C TYR A 28 24.04 31.87 -3.95
N GLY A 29 24.42 30.86 -4.74
CA GLY A 29 25.44 30.93 -5.80
C GLY A 29 24.88 30.33 -7.10
N GLU A 30 25.17 31.00 -8.22
CA GLU A 30 24.42 31.03 -9.47
C GLU A 30 24.45 29.76 -10.34
N LEU A 31 23.36 29.60 -11.10
CA LEU A 31 23.08 28.57 -12.09
C LEU A 31 23.80 28.85 -13.43
N ALA A 32 24.43 27.83 -14.01
CA ALA A 32 24.73 27.80 -15.44
C ALA A 32 24.27 26.45 -16.05
N ASN A 33 23.35 26.55 -17.00
CA ASN A 33 22.73 25.46 -17.76
C ASN A 33 23.55 25.15 -19.05
N PRO A 34 23.25 24.09 -19.83
CA PRO A 34 24.23 23.10 -20.27
C PRO A 34 24.34 23.04 -21.80
N TYR A 35 24.80 21.90 -22.33
CA TYR A 35 24.86 21.46 -23.73
C TYR A 35 26.21 21.62 -24.43
N THR A 36 27.08 20.63 -24.25
CA THR A 36 27.56 19.79 -25.38
C THR A 36 28.39 18.64 -24.84
N LYS A 37 27.95 17.40 -25.09
CA LYS A 37 28.85 16.29 -25.45
C LYS A 37 28.06 15.06 -25.91
N THR A 38 28.36 14.67 -27.13
CA THR A 38 28.23 13.32 -27.68
C THR A 38 29.03 12.33 -26.84
N SER A 39 28.45 11.19 -26.50
CA SER A 39 29.19 10.08 -25.88
C SER A 39 28.72 8.73 -26.40
N ASN A 40 29.66 8.04 -27.05
CA ASN A 40 29.68 6.59 -27.25
C ASN A 40 29.51 5.90 -25.89
N VAL A 41 28.61 4.92 -25.82
CA VAL A 41 28.37 4.12 -24.61
C VAL A 41 29.31 2.92 -24.61
N SER A 42 30.31 2.95 -23.74
CA SER A 42 31.00 1.76 -23.24
C SER A 42 30.48 1.45 -21.84
N MET A 43 29.96 0.24 -21.63
CA MET A 43 29.49 -0.27 -20.34
C MET A 43 30.64 -0.35 -19.33
N PRO A 44 30.51 0.16 -18.09
CA PRO A 44 31.41 -0.22 -17.01
C PRO A 44 30.95 -1.53 -16.38
N SER A 45 31.80 -2.54 -16.48
CA SER A 45 31.75 -3.75 -15.67
C SER A 45 32.27 -3.46 -14.25
N SER A 46 31.74 -4.22 -13.27
CA SER A 46 32.15 -4.31 -11.85
C SER A 46 31.40 -3.41 -10.88
N ILE A 47 30.29 -3.91 -10.34
CA ILE A 47 29.80 -3.49 -9.01
C ILE A 47 30.83 -4.06 -8.00
N PRO A 48 31.44 -3.24 -7.14
CA PRO A 48 32.44 -3.73 -6.20
C PRO A 48 31.80 -4.70 -5.19
N PRO A 49 32.51 -5.77 -4.78
CA PRO A 49 32.04 -6.66 -3.73
C PRO A 49 31.83 -5.87 -2.43
N LEU A 50 30.76 -6.20 -1.69
CA LEU A 50 30.42 -5.62 -0.38
C LEU A 50 31.57 -5.85 0.61
N THR A 51 32.59 -5.01 0.58
CA THR A 51 33.64 -4.96 1.60
C THR A 51 33.15 -4.06 2.73
N PHE A 52 32.33 -4.64 3.61
CA PHE A 52 31.87 -3.98 4.82
C PHE A 52 32.95 -4.04 5.92
N LYS A 53 33.87 -3.09 5.88
CA LYS A 53 34.52 -2.62 7.10
C LYS A 53 34.21 -1.14 7.20
N PRO A 54 33.28 -0.70 8.08
CA PRO A 54 33.08 0.72 8.28
C PRO A 54 34.35 1.27 8.94
N PRO A 55 35.18 2.06 8.25
CA PRO A 55 36.45 2.51 8.83
C PRO A 55 36.21 3.48 10.00
N ASP A 56 35.06 4.15 10.00
CA ASP A 56 34.79 5.33 10.85
C ASP A 56 33.41 5.31 11.56
N GLY A 57 32.71 4.17 11.63
CA GLY A 57 31.39 4.09 12.27
C GLY A 57 30.24 4.71 11.46
N TYR A 58 30.39 4.75 10.13
CA TYR A 58 29.36 5.16 9.16
C TYR A 58 28.93 3.99 8.27
N ILE A 59 27.72 4.08 7.75
CA ILE A 59 27.11 3.18 6.76
C ILE A 59 27.03 3.93 5.44
N ASP A 60 27.73 3.42 4.42
CA ASP A 60 27.83 4.04 3.10
C ASP A 60 26.75 3.55 2.13
N PHE A 61 26.25 4.48 1.34
CA PHE A 61 25.40 4.27 0.16
C PHE A 61 26.03 4.93 -1.08
N PRO A 62 25.57 4.56 -2.29
CA PRO A 62 25.91 5.28 -3.51
C PRO A 62 25.65 6.79 -3.44
N ALA A 63 26.27 7.54 -4.36
CA ALA A 63 26.16 9.00 -4.45
C ALA A 63 26.57 9.76 -3.16
N GLY A 64 27.40 9.15 -2.30
CA GLY A 64 27.93 9.79 -1.09
C GLY A 64 26.92 9.91 0.05
N PHE A 65 25.77 9.23 -0.03
CA PHE A 65 24.84 9.17 1.08
C PHE A 65 25.44 8.32 2.21
N ARG A 66 25.57 8.92 3.40
CA ARG A 66 26.23 8.31 4.55
C ARG A 66 25.41 8.55 5.80
N VAL A 67 25.32 7.53 6.64
CA VAL A 67 24.56 7.57 7.89
C VAL A 67 25.46 7.07 9.01
N SER A 68 25.54 7.81 10.12
CA SER A 68 26.32 7.37 11.29
C SER A 68 25.64 6.19 12.00
N LEU A 69 26.39 5.35 12.72
CA LEU A 69 25.78 4.25 13.49
C LEU A 69 24.76 4.75 14.54
N ILE A 70 24.99 5.92 15.15
CA ILE A 70 24.07 6.53 16.12
C ILE A 70 22.76 6.92 15.45
N GLU A 71 22.84 7.54 14.27
CA GLU A 71 21.66 7.89 13.47
C GLU A 71 20.93 6.63 12.99
N ALA A 72 21.66 5.57 12.64
CA ALA A 72 21.08 4.29 12.28
C ALA A 72 20.30 3.64 13.43
N ASP A 73 20.78 3.74 14.69
CA ASP A 73 20.02 3.28 15.85
C ASP A 73 18.71 4.07 16.04
N GLN A 74 18.74 5.38 15.84
CA GLN A 74 17.53 6.22 15.87
C GLN A 74 16.55 5.84 14.76
N ILE A 75 17.06 5.57 13.55
CA ILE A 75 16.27 5.08 12.42
C ILE A 75 15.61 3.74 12.75
N LEU A 76 16.34 2.80 13.34
CA LEU A 76 15.80 1.49 13.70
C LEU A 76 14.68 1.62 14.74
N PHE A 77 14.82 2.52 15.71
CA PHE A 77 13.77 2.82 16.66
C PHE A 77 12.53 3.43 15.97
N GLU A 78 12.73 4.39 15.07
CA GLU A 78 11.65 5.01 14.28
C GLU A 78 10.94 3.98 13.39
N TYR A 79 11.68 3.10 12.72
CA TYR A 79 11.12 2.02 11.91
C TYR A 79 10.21 1.13 12.75
N ARG A 80 10.69 0.63 13.90
CA ARG A 80 9.93 -0.28 14.77
C ARG A 80 8.64 0.35 15.30
N THR A 81 8.70 1.63 15.64
CA THR A 81 7.59 2.33 16.31
C THR A 81 6.58 2.91 15.33
N THR A 82 7.02 3.38 14.16
CA THR A 82 6.16 4.13 13.22
C THR A 82 5.93 3.44 11.88
N MET A 83 6.92 2.75 11.32
CA MET A 83 6.83 2.19 9.97
C MET A 83 6.40 0.72 9.98
N GLN A 84 7.02 -0.12 10.81
CA GLN A 84 6.69 -1.55 10.93
C GLN A 84 5.19 -1.81 11.16
N PRO A 85 4.44 -1.03 11.98
CA PRO A 85 2.99 -1.23 12.13
C PRO A 85 2.21 -1.08 10.82
N ASN A 86 2.69 -0.25 9.88
CA ASN A 86 2.06 -0.06 8.56
C ASN A 86 2.36 -1.18 7.56
N PHE A 87 3.36 -2.02 7.84
CA PHE A 87 3.72 -3.20 7.04
C PHE A 87 4.25 -4.32 7.95
N PRO A 88 3.37 -5.02 8.68
CA PRO A 88 3.73 -5.93 9.76
C PRO A 88 4.26 -7.31 9.29
N PHE A 89 4.83 -7.37 8.10
CA PHE A 89 5.36 -8.60 7.50
C PHE A 89 6.87 -8.78 7.72
N ILE A 90 7.54 -7.71 8.16
CA ILE A 90 8.99 -7.71 8.38
C ILE A 90 9.27 -7.16 9.76
N HIS A 91 9.29 -8.07 10.73
CA HIS A 91 9.57 -7.74 12.12
C HIS A 91 11.08 -7.67 12.36
N LEU A 92 11.51 -6.63 13.08
CA LEU A 92 12.88 -6.50 13.55
C LEU A 92 12.94 -6.64 15.07
N PRO A 93 13.67 -7.64 15.61
CA PRO A 93 13.96 -7.69 17.03
C PRO A 93 14.75 -6.42 17.46
N PRO A 94 14.76 -6.08 18.77
CA PRO A 94 15.45 -4.91 19.30
C PRO A 94 16.98 -5.08 19.26
N ARG A 95 17.55 -5.00 18.07
CA ARG A 95 18.99 -5.03 17.77
C ARG A 95 19.53 -3.63 17.49
N SER A 96 20.79 -3.42 17.82
CA SER A 96 21.53 -2.22 17.43
C SER A 96 21.90 -2.23 15.95
N ALA A 97 22.17 -1.05 15.39
CA ALA A 97 22.67 -0.89 14.03
C ALA A 97 23.99 -1.63 13.84
N ARG A 98 24.84 -1.70 14.88
CA ARG A 98 26.11 -2.44 14.82
C ARG A 98 25.90 -3.94 14.68
N GLU A 99 24.99 -4.53 15.46
CA GLU A 99 24.64 -5.95 15.36
C GLU A 99 24.03 -6.26 14.01
N MET A 100 23.09 -5.43 13.54
CA MET A 100 22.49 -5.61 12.22
C MET A 100 23.51 -5.49 11.09
N LEU A 101 24.53 -4.64 11.23
CA LEU A 101 25.58 -4.54 10.21
C LEU A 101 26.43 -5.81 10.09
N GLN A 102 26.47 -6.63 11.14
CA GLN A 102 27.17 -7.92 11.13
C GLN A 102 26.27 -9.03 10.60
N ASP A 103 25.00 -9.05 11.02
CA ASP A 103 24.08 -10.17 10.77
C ASP A 103 23.22 -9.99 9.51
N GLN A 104 22.72 -8.77 9.29
CA GLN A 104 21.73 -8.43 8.26
C GLN A 104 21.98 -7.00 7.69
N PRO A 105 23.14 -6.79 7.03
CA PRO A 105 23.57 -5.47 6.58
C PRO A 105 22.70 -4.90 5.46
N LEU A 106 22.15 -5.74 4.58
CA LEU A 106 21.30 -5.29 3.48
C LEU A 106 19.93 -4.85 4.01
N LEU A 107 19.38 -5.57 4.99
CA LEU A 107 18.15 -5.21 5.68
C LEU A 107 18.29 -3.86 6.37
N LEU A 108 19.39 -3.64 7.10
CA LEU A 108 19.69 -2.34 7.71
C LEU A 108 19.71 -1.22 6.67
N LYS A 109 20.37 -1.44 5.53
CA LYS A 109 20.40 -0.45 4.45
C LYS A 109 19.02 -0.15 3.87
N ALA A 110 18.20 -1.17 3.67
CA ALA A 110 16.84 -1.00 3.18
C ALA A 110 15.99 -0.16 4.13
N ILE A 111 16.10 -0.41 5.44
CA ILE A 111 15.40 0.37 6.46
C ILE A 111 15.86 1.82 6.48
N ILE A 112 17.18 2.06 6.47
CA ILE A 112 17.75 3.41 6.38
C ILE A 112 17.22 4.13 5.13
N TYR A 113 17.21 3.45 4.00
CA TYR A 113 16.72 4.00 2.74
C TYR A 113 15.25 4.44 2.84
N VAL A 114 14.35 3.60 3.37
CA VAL A 114 12.92 3.93 3.42
C VAL A 114 12.57 4.93 4.53
N CYS A 115 13.35 4.97 5.62
CA CYS A 115 13.11 5.87 6.76
C CYS A 115 13.70 7.27 6.57
N ARG A 116 14.67 7.44 5.68
CA ARG A 116 15.37 8.72 5.49
C ARG A 116 15.20 9.22 4.06
N PRO A 117 14.22 10.09 3.78
CA PRO A 117 14.06 10.68 2.47
C PRO A 117 15.37 11.34 1.99
N GLN A 118 15.79 10.99 0.77
CA GLN A 118 16.99 11.54 0.16
C GLN A 118 16.63 12.57 -0.92
N PRO A 119 17.55 13.50 -1.25
CA PRO A 119 17.43 14.31 -2.46
C PRO A 119 17.24 13.43 -3.70
N GLN A 120 16.48 13.91 -4.68
CA GLN A 120 16.07 13.10 -5.83
C GLN A 120 17.25 12.47 -6.59
N ALA A 121 18.34 13.20 -6.80
CA ALA A 121 19.53 12.67 -7.47
C ALA A 121 20.16 11.48 -6.71
N VAL A 122 20.24 11.58 -5.38
CA VAL A 122 20.76 10.51 -4.52
C VAL A 122 19.80 9.32 -4.54
N LYS A 123 18.49 9.58 -4.42
CA LYS A 123 17.46 8.56 -4.45
C LYS A 123 17.55 7.71 -5.73
N CYS A 124 17.65 8.32 -6.90
CA CYS A 124 17.78 7.60 -8.17
C CYS A 124 19.00 6.67 -8.20
N GLU A 125 20.17 7.13 -7.72
CA GLU A 125 21.38 6.31 -7.69
C GLU A 125 21.27 5.16 -6.67
N VAL A 126 20.64 5.39 -5.51
CA VAL A 126 20.41 4.35 -4.51
C VAL A 126 19.37 3.32 -5.00
N GLU A 127 18.30 3.75 -5.66
CA GLU A 127 17.31 2.85 -6.29
C GLU A 127 17.94 2.00 -7.39
N LYS A 128 18.76 2.61 -8.24
CA LYS A 128 19.53 1.90 -9.27
C LYS A 128 20.43 0.85 -8.64
N TRP A 129 21.15 1.22 -7.57
CA TRP A 129 22.00 0.27 -6.84
C TRP A 129 21.21 -0.88 -6.23
N PHE A 130 20.05 -0.65 -5.61
CA PHE A 130 19.21 -1.73 -5.09
C PHE A 130 18.79 -2.69 -6.20
N ARG A 131 18.39 -2.17 -7.37
CA ARG A 131 17.99 -3.03 -8.52
C ARG A 131 19.16 -3.84 -9.07
N GLU A 132 20.32 -3.19 -9.22
CA GLU A 132 21.55 -3.86 -9.64
C GLU A 132 21.95 -4.94 -8.64
N TYR A 133 21.84 -4.65 -7.34
CA TYR A 133 22.08 -5.61 -6.26
C TYR A 133 21.12 -6.80 -6.34
N PHE A 134 19.81 -6.56 -6.45
CA PHE A 134 18.82 -7.64 -6.57
C PHE A 134 19.05 -8.50 -7.80
N ALA A 135 19.36 -7.90 -8.94
CA ALA A 135 19.66 -8.64 -10.16
C ALA A 135 20.94 -9.48 -10.02
N LEU A 136 22.02 -8.90 -9.49
CA LEU A 136 23.28 -9.61 -9.29
C LEU A 136 23.11 -10.78 -8.31
N HIS A 137 22.52 -10.53 -7.14
CA HIS A 137 22.46 -11.53 -6.09
C HIS A 137 21.40 -12.59 -6.36
N ALA A 138 20.16 -12.20 -6.69
CA ALA A 138 19.08 -13.18 -6.87
C ALA A 138 19.14 -13.93 -8.21
N VAL A 139 19.59 -13.26 -9.30
CA VAL A 139 19.53 -13.81 -10.66
C VAL A 139 20.89 -14.33 -11.12
N VAL A 140 21.96 -13.52 -10.99
CA VAL A 140 23.28 -13.90 -11.50
C VAL A 140 23.99 -14.88 -10.56
N ASN A 141 23.97 -14.62 -9.26
CA ASN A 141 24.59 -15.47 -8.23
C ASN A 141 23.64 -16.56 -7.71
N GLU A 142 22.37 -16.51 -8.10
CA GLU A 142 21.32 -17.45 -7.67
C GLU A 142 21.11 -17.53 -6.14
N GLU A 143 21.43 -16.44 -5.42
CA GLU A 143 21.30 -16.35 -3.97
C GLU A 143 19.83 -16.28 -3.54
N ARG A 144 19.48 -17.07 -2.52
CA ARG A 144 18.11 -17.29 -2.05
C ARG A 144 18.12 -17.35 -0.53
N ASP A 145 18.11 -16.19 0.10
CA ASP A 145 18.02 -16.07 1.55
C ASP A 145 16.84 -15.19 1.96
N LEU A 146 16.48 -15.30 3.24
CA LEU A 146 15.37 -14.56 3.81
C LEU A 146 15.64 -13.06 3.86
N GLU A 147 16.88 -12.62 4.08
CA GLU A 147 17.21 -11.20 4.17
C GLU A 147 16.95 -10.49 2.84
N LEU A 148 17.42 -11.06 1.73
CA LEU A 148 17.20 -10.56 0.39
C LEU A 148 15.71 -10.48 0.05
N LEU A 149 14.95 -11.51 0.41
CA LEU A 149 13.50 -11.53 0.25
C LEU A 149 12.81 -10.41 1.05
N GLN A 150 13.20 -10.25 2.33
CA GLN A 150 12.65 -9.22 3.21
C GLN A 150 12.98 -7.80 2.73
N VAL A 151 14.20 -7.60 2.23
CA VAL A 151 14.64 -6.33 1.67
C VAL A 151 13.82 -5.96 0.44
N ILE A 152 13.56 -6.90 -0.47
CA ILE A 152 12.71 -6.64 -1.64
C ILE A 152 11.30 -6.22 -1.20
N LEU A 153 10.74 -6.87 -0.19
CA LEU A 153 9.42 -6.52 0.34
C LEU A 153 9.38 -5.13 0.98
N ILE A 154 10.36 -4.78 1.82
CA ILE A 154 10.48 -3.43 2.38
C ILE A 154 10.63 -2.39 1.27
N TYR A 155 11.51 -2.66 0.30
CA TYR A 155 11.74 -1.77 -0.82
C TYR A 155 10.41 -1.47 -1.55
N ILE A 156 9.66 -2.51 -1.93
CA ILE A 156 8.38 -2.42 -2.65
C ILE A 156 7.31 -1.70 -1.80
N ALA A 157 7.19 -2.02 -0.50
CA ALA A 157 6.13 -1.50 0.37
C ALA A 157 6.15 0.03 0.54
N TRP A 158 7.32 0.65 0.47
CA TRP A 158 7.49 2.10 0.63
C TRP A 158 7.85 2.86 -0.65
N GLN A 159 7.82 2.20 -1.81
CA GLN A 159 7.91 2.92 -3.08
C GLN A 159 6.76 3.88 -3.29
N ASN A 160 6.93 4.84 -4.20
CA ASN A 160 5.80 5.64 -4.63
C ASN A 160 4.92 4.81 -5.55
N TRP A 161 3.60 4.94 -5.41
CA TRP A 161 2.61 4.25 -6.21
C TRP A 161 2.81 4.49 -7.74
N GLN A 162 3.42 5.62 -8.13
CA GLN A 162 3.89 5.92 -9.51
C GLN A 162 4.82 4.85 -10.10
N HIS A 163 5.66 4.22 -9.28
CA HIS A 163 6.55 3.17 -9.75
C HIS A 163 5.78 1.97 -10.32
N PHE A 164 4.62 1.66 -9.73
CA PHE A 164 3.77 0.58 -10.22
C PHE A 164 2.96 1.00 -11.45
N ILE A 165 2.56 2.26 -11.61
CA ILE A 165 1.99 2.74 -12.89
C ILE A 165 2.99 2.50 -14.01
N HIS A 166 4.26 2.84 -13.80
CA HIS A 166 5.31 2.70 -14.81
C HIS A 166 5.88 1.27 -14.90
N ALA A 167 5.25 0.29 -14.22
CA ALA A 167 5.64 -1.12 -14.21
C ALA A 167 7.08 -1.38 -13.73
N ARG A 168 7.70 -0.45 -13.00
CA ARG A 168 9.11 -0.54 -12.61
C ARG A 168 9.34 -1.60 -11.52
N ASP A 169 8.37 -1.81 -10.64
CA ASP A 169 8.50 -2.70 -9.48
C ASP A 169 7.77 -4.04 -9.61
N THR A 170 6.96 -4.21 -10.67
CA THR A 170 6.28 -5.48 -10.93
C THR A 170 7.28 -6.63 -11.05
N ASN A 171 8.43 -6.39 -11.70
CA ASN A 171 9.49 -7.39 -11.84
C ASN A 171 10.11 -7.79 -10.49
N LEU A 172 10.28 -6.84 -9.57
CA LEU A 172 10.83 -7.13 -8.24
C LEU A 172 9.87 -7.97 -7.40
N LEU A 173 8.56 -7.70 -7.50
CA LEU A 173 7.56 -8.54 -6.86
C LEU A 173 7.57 -9.97 -7.43
N GLN A 174 7.65 -10.12 -8.75
CA GLN A 174 7.72 -11.44 -9.39
C GLN A 174 9.01 -12.19 -9.02
N LEU A 175 10.13 -11.48 -8.87
CA LEU A 175 11.38 -12.03 -8.35
C LEU A 175 11.18 -12.56 -6.92
N ALA A 176 10.56 -11.77 -6.02
CA ALA A 176 10.26 -12.23 -4.66
C ALA A 176 9.34 -13.46 -4.63
N ILE A 177 8.31 -13.51 -5.49
CA ILE A 177 7.43 -14.68 -5.64
C ILE A 177 8.22 -15.92 -6.07
N GLY A 178 9.09 -15.77 -7.09
CA GLY A 178 9.96 -16.83 -7.57
C GLY A 178 10.90 -17.34 -6.48
N MET A 179 11.59 -16.42 -5.79
CA MET A 179 12.50 -16.73 -4.69
C MET A 179 11.80 -17.49 -3.56
N ALA A 180 10.60 -17.07 -3.13
CA ALA A 180 9.85 -17.78 -2.10
C ALA A 180 9.44 -19.20 -2.54
N GLY A 181 9.10 -19.39 -3.83
CA GLY A 181 8.82 -20.70 -4.40
C GLY A 181 10.06 -21.61 -4.43
N ASP A 182 11.20 -21.01 -4.77
CA ASP A 182 12.51 -21.67 -4.84
C ASP A 182 13.05 -22.09 -3.45
N MET A 183 12.84 -21.24 -2.44
CA MET A 183 13.09 -21.57 -1.03
C MET A 183 12.09 -22.59 -0.47
N GLY A 184 10.98 -22.85 -1.19
CA GLY A 184 9.94 -23.78 -0.76
C GLY A 184 8.97 -23.21 0.27
N LEU A 185 9.02 -21.89 0.54
CA LEU A 185 8.20 -21.22 1.55
C LEU A 185 6.70 -21.31 1.25
N ASN A 186 6.32 -21.50 -0.02
CA ASN A 186 4.92 -21.58 -0.44
C ASN A 186 4.25 -22.96 -0.21
N ARG A 187 4.92 -23.90 0.46
CA ARG A 187 4.41 -25.26 0.71
C ARG A 187 4.72 -25.70 2.14
N PRO A 188 3.88 -26.55 2.75
CA PRO A 188 4.16 -27.04 4.09
C PRO A 188 5.46 -27.84 4.15
N PRO A 189 6.23 -27.77 5.25
CA PRO A 189 7.42 -28.60 5.46
C PRO A 189 7.15 -30.09 5.28
N ASP A 190 5.99 -30.55 5.79
CA ASP A 190 5.54 -31.95 5.78
C ASP A 190 4.87 -32.39 4.46
N SER A 191 4.90 -31.58 3.39
CA SER A 191 4.29 -31.94 2.10
C SER A 191 4.97 -33.12 1.39
N GLN A 192 5.90 -33.84 2.05
CA GLN A 192 6.54 -35.05 1.54
C GLN A 192 5.56 -36.23 1.41
N VAL A 193 4.44 -36.23 2.15
CA VAL A 193 3.43 -37.30 2.11
C VAL A 193 2.47 -37.18 0.91
N MET A 194 2.51 -36.04 0.19
CA MET A 194 1.73 -35.90 -1.04
C MET A 194 2.43 -36.66 -2.17
N PRO A 195 1.72 -37.55 -2.90
CA PRO A 195 2.30 -38.23 -4.05
C PRO A 195 2.79 -37.18 -5.06
N PRO A 196 3.91 -37.45 -5.76
CA PRO A 196 4.48 -36.53 -6.74
C PRO A 196 3.39 -36.14 -7.76
N ARG A 197 3.14 -34.83 -7.90
CA ARG A 197 2.14 -34.32 -8.86
C ARG A 197 2.65 -34.40 -10.31
N CYS A 198 3.94 -34.70 -10.51
CA CYS A 198 4.58 -34.81 -11.81
C CYS A 198 5.82 -35.71 -11.76
N ILE A 199 6.07 -36.45 -12.84
CA ILE A 199 7.25 -37.31 -13.06
C ILE A 199 8.55 -36.53 -12.82
N VAL A 200 8.62 -35.26 -13.24
CA VAL A 200 9.80 -34.41 -13.06
C VAL A 200 10.10 -34.17 -11.58
N GLN A 201 9.08 -34.02 -10.73
CA GLN A 201 9.29 -33.85 -9.29
C GLN A 201 9.85 -35.11 -8.65
N GLU A 202 9.40 -36.28 -9.10
CA GLU A 202 9.88 -37.57 -8.62
C GLU A 202 11.35 -37.79 -9.01
N VAL A 203 11.69 -37.56 -10.28
CA VAL A 203 13.09 -37.64 -10.76
C VAL A 203 13.97 -36.61 -10.05
N THR A 204 13.48 -35.39 -9.82
CA THR A 204 14.26 -34.35 -9.11
C THR A 204 14.52 -34.72 -7.65
N LYS A 205 13.54 -35.32 -6.95
CA LYS A 205 13.74 -35.86 -5.58
C LYS A 205 14.79 -36.97 -5.56
N GLN A 206 14.78 -37.85 -6.57
CA GLN A 206 15.77 -38.92 -6.69
C GLN A 206 17.19 -38.39 -6.99
N VAL A 207 17.32 -37.32 -7.79
CA VAL A 207 18.60 -36.70 -8.13
C VAL A 207 19.17 -35.84 -7.00
N ARG A 208 18.34 -35.04 -6.31
CA ARG A 208 18.77 -34.11 -5.26
C ARG A 208 18.80 -34.71 -3.84
N GLY A 209 18.28 -35.92 -3.66
CA GLY A 209 18.10 -36.55 -2.35
C GLY A 209 16.90 -36.01 -1.58
N MET A 210 16.48 -36.76 -0.55
CA MET A 210 15.40 -36.34 0.36
C MET A 210 15.94 -35.32 1.38
N ASN A 211 15.81 -34.03 1.07
CA ASN A 211 15.99 -33.00 2.10
C ASN A 211 14.70 -32.89 2.93
N ILE A 212 14.77 -33.31 4.19
CA ILE A 212 13.74 -32.97 5.19
C ILE A 212 13.67 -31.46 5.25
N ARG A 213 12.54 -30.89 4.84
CA ARG A 213 12.33 -29.45 4.97
C ARG A 213 12.18 -29.14 6.44
N LYS A 214 13.00 -28.22 6.94
CA LYS A 214 12.85 -27.71 8.31
C LYS A 214 11.50 -27.02 8.42
N GLU A 215 10.94 -27.02 9.62
CA GLU A 215 9.80 -26.16 9.92
C GLU A 215 10.14 -24.72 9.55
N HIS A 216 9.20 -24.06 8.88
CA HIS A 216 9.37 -22.65 8.59
C HIS A 216 9.38 -21.87 9.91
N THR A 217 10.14 -20.81 9.95
CA THR A 217 10.23 -19.87 11.06
C THR A 217 9.15 -18.79 10.92
N HIS A 218 8.76 -18.12 12.01
CA HIS A 218 7.80 -17.01 11.92
C HIS A 218 8.25 -15.89 10.96
N PRO A 219 9.53 -15.47 10.91
CA PRO A 219 10.00 -14.53 9.88
C PRO A 219 9.74 -15.00 8.44
N GLU A 220 9.91 -16.29 8.14
CA GLU A 220 9.61 -16.86 6.81
C GLU A 220 8.10 -16.85 6.52
N ARG A 221 7.27 -17.21 7.51
CA ARG A 221 5.81 -17.13 7.39
C ARG A 221 5.34 -15.71 7.12
N ARG A 222 5.84 -14.72 7.88
CA ARG A 222 5.50 -13.31 7.69
C ARG A 222 5.94 -12.82 6.31
N ALA A 223 7.13 -13.19 5.84
CA ALA A 223 7.60 -12.84 4.50
C ALA A 223 6.68 -13.43 3.41
N LEU A 224 6.30 -14.71 3.52
CA LEU A 224 5.34 -15.35 2.60
C LEU A 224 4.00 -14.60 2.56
N LEU A 225 3.45 -14.28 3.74
CA LEU A 225 2.20 -13.53 3.85
C LEU A 225 2.33 -12.09 3.30
N GLY A 226 3.48 -11.46 3.47
CA GLY A 226 3.78 -10.15 2.87
C GLY A 226 3.83 -10.18 1.35
N ILE A 227 4.38 -11.25 0.75
CA ILE A 227 4.34 -11.47 -0.70
C ILE A 227 2.90 -11.62 -1.19
N TYR A 228 2.10 -12.44 -0.50
CA TYR A 228 0.68 -12.59 -0.82
C TYR A 228 -0.05 -11.24 -0.72
N TYR A 229 0.16 -10.49 0.35
CA TYR A 229 -0.46 -9.19 0.57
C TYR A 229 -0.09 -8.19 -0.53
N LEU A 230 1.20 -8.00 -0.83
CA LEU A 230 1.64 -7.06 -1.87
C LEU A 230 1.18 -7.49 -3.27
N SER A 231 1.27 -8.78 -3.60
CA SER A 231 0.82 -9.29 -4.91
C SER A 231 -0.68 -9.12 -5.12
N SER A 232 -1.49 -9.39 -4.10
CA SER A 232 -2.93 -9.17 -4.15
C SER A 232 -3.29 -7.69 -4.24
N VAL A 233 -2.62 -6.80 -3.49
CA VAL A 233 -2.84 -5.36 -3.59
C VAL A 233 -2.51 -4.83 -4.99
N ILE A 234 -1.36 -5.21 -5.55
CA ILE A 234 -0.94 -4.77 -6.89
C ILE A 234 -1.90 -5.31 -7.97
N ARG A 235 -2.41 -6.55 -7.81
CA ARG A 235 -3.47 -7.10 -8.67
C ARG A 235 -4.74 -6.24 -8.61
N THR A 236 -5.14 -5.83 -7.41
CA THR A 236 -6.36 -5.04 -7.17
C THR A 236 -6.28 -3.66 -7.81
N PHE A 237 -5.12 -3.01 -7.80
CA PHE A 237 -4.93 -1.70 -8.44
C PHE A 237 -4.69 -1.78 -9.95
N PHE A 238 -3.78 -2.64 -10.41
CA PHE A 238 -3.24 -2.54 -11.77
C PHE A 238 -3.66 -3.68 -12.70
N ARG A 239 -4.13 -4.81 -12.16
CA ARG A 239 -4.54 -6.00 -12.93
C ARG A 239 -3.48 -6.56 -13.91
N ARG A 240 -2.19 -6.27 -13.70
CA ARG A 240 -1.11 -6.61 -14.64
C ARG A 240 -0.56 -8.03 -14.52
N THR A 241 -0.64 -8.62 -13.33
CA THR A 241 -0.09 -9.94 -13.03
C THR A 241 -1.13 -10.77 -12.33
N GLU A 242 -1.17 -12.08 -12.58
CA GLU A 242 -2.00 -12.98 -11.77
C GLU A 242 -1.53 -12.98 -10.31
N PRO A 243 -2.46 -12.94 -9.34
CA PRO A 243 -2.10 -12.92 -7.94
C PRO A 243 -1.56 -14.29 -7.51
N VAL A 244 -0.72 -14.29 -6.48
CA VAL A 244 -0.42 -15.53 -5.76
C VAL A 244 -1.73 -16.04 -5.17
N GLU A 245 -2.07 -17.29 -5.48
CA GLU A 245 -3.26 -17.92 -4.91
C GLU A 245 -3.10 -18.07 -3.39
N PHE A 246 -4.14 -17.72 -2.64
CA PHE A 246 -4.16 -17.96 -1.20
C PHE A 246 -4.38 -19.45 -0.96
N THR A 247 -3.40 -20.12 -0.36
CA THR A 247 -3.42 -21.57 -0.16
C THR A 247 -3.83 -21.95 1.26
N ASP A 248 -4.26 -23.19 1.46
CA ASP A 248 -4.50 -23.74 2.80
C ASP A 248 -3.26 -23.62 3.70
N TYR A 249 -2.07 -23.72 3.10
CA TYR A 249 -0.82 -23.53 3.82
C TYR A 249 -0.64 -22.08 4.31
N MET A 250 -0.99 -21.07 3.51
CA MET A 250 -0.97 -19.68 3.98
C MET A 250 -1.98 -19.45 5.10
N ASN A 251 -3.14 -20.12 5.05
CA ASN A 251 -4.11 -20.08 6.14
C ASN A 251 -3.55 -20.72 7.42
N GLN A 252 -2.85 -21.85 7.30
CA GLN A 252 -2.11 -22.45 8.41
C GLN A 252 -1.05 -21.51 8.97
N CYS A 253 -0.24 -20.86 8.12
CA CYS A 253 0.74 -19.85 8.57
C CYS A 253 0.08 -18.69 9.32
N CYS A 254 -1.11 -18.25 8.90
CA CYS A 254 -1.87 -17.22 9.60
C CYS A 254 -2.29 -17.68 10.99
N ASN A 255 -2.76 -18.93 11.12
CA ASN A 255 -3.19 -19.47 12.42
C ASN A 255 -2.00 -19.64 13.37
N GLU A 256 -0.88 -20.20 12.90
CA GLU A 256 0.34 -20.36 13.70
C GLU A 256 0.88 -18.99 14.18
N LEU A 257 0.92 -17.97 13.30
CA LEU A 257 1.30 -16.62 13.71
C LEU A 257 0.33 -15.99 14.73
N PHE A 258 -0.97 -16.27 14.60
CA PHE A 258 -1.99 -15.74 15.50
C PHE A 258 -2.01 -16.44 16.86
N GLU A 259 -1.67 -17.73 16.91
CA GLU A 259 -1.65 -18.54 18.13
C GLU A 259 -0.38 -18.28 18.95
N ASP A 260 0.79 -18.25 18.30
CA ASP A 260 2.08 -18.08 18.98
C ASP A 260 2.30 -16.63 19.42
N MET A 261 1.85 -15.65 18.61
CA MET A 261 1.99 -14.20 18.84
C MET A 261 3.40 -13.74 19.25
N ASP A 262 4.43 -14.37 18.69
CA ASP A 262 5.85 -14.02 18.91
C ASP A 262 6.15 -12.53 18.68
N CYS A 263 5.41 -11.88 17.78
CA CYS A 263 5.47 -10.44 17.58
C CYS A 263 4.13 -9.78 17.90
N SER A 264 4.20 -8.65 18.61
CA SER A 264 3.03 -7.82 18.94
C SER A 264 2.21 -7.35 17.71
N THR A 265 2.76 -7.41 16.50
CA THR A 265 2.08 -7.03 15.26
C THR A 265 1.55 -8.22 14.44
N ASP A 266 1.68 -9.46 14.91
CA ASP A 266 1.26 -10.65 14.16
C ASP A 266 -0.25 -10.71 13.94
N TRP A 267 -1.04 -10.35 14.96
CA TRP A 267 -2.49 -10.24 14.84
C TRP A 267 -2.89 -9.30 13.70
N LEU A 268 -2.14 -8.20 13.53
CA LEU A 268 -2.40 -7.20 12.50
C LEU A 268 -2.05 -7.77 11.13
N ALA A 269 -0.87 -8.39 10.97
CA ALA A 269 -0.48 -9.05 9.72
C ALA A 269 -1.54 -10.06 9.24
N VAL A 270 -2.01 -10.91 10.16
CA VAL A 270 -3.07 -11.90 9.89
C VAL A 270 -4.38 -11.21 9.49
N THR A 271 -4.77 -10.16 10.20
CA THR A 271 -5.99 -9.39 9.91
C THR A 271 -5.93 -8.76 8.51
N LEU A 272 -4.82 -8.10 8.16
CA LEU A 272 -4.66 -7.46 6.86
C LEU A 272 -4.67 -8.48 5.72
N VAL A 273 -4.05 -9.66 5.91
CA VAL A 273 -4.08 -10.75 4.93
C VAL A 273 -5.49 -11.28 4.72
N ARG A 274 -6.24 -11.55 5.80
CA ARG A 274 -7.62 -12.05 5.72
C ARG A 274 -8.55 -11.05 5.04
N MET A 275 -8.44 -9.75 5.37
CA MET A 275 -9.20 -8.70 4.70
C MET A 275 -8.83 -8.59 3.21
N GLN A 276 -7.54 -8.63 2.89
CA GLN A 276 -7.09 -8.57 1.50
C GLN A 276 -7.51 -9.81 0.70
N HIS A 277 -7.60 -10.98 1.33
CA HIS A 277 -8.17 -12.17 0.72
C HIS A 277 -9.64 -11.97 0.33
N LEU A 278 -10.45 -11.34 1.20
CA LEU A 278 -11.82 -10.96 0.85
C LEU A 278 -11.87 -10.01 -0.35
N VAL A 279 -10.97 -9.03 -0.44
CA VAL A 279 -10.85 -8.14 -1.62
C VAL A 279 -10.61 -8.93 -2.90
N VAL A 280 -9.72 -9.93 -2.88
CA VAL A 280 -9.49 -10.79 -4.05
C VAL A 280 -10.75 -11.59 -4.40
N GLN A 281 -11.50 -12.09 -3.41
CA GLN A 281 -12.76 -12.80 -3.66
C GLN A 281 -13.80 -11.88 -4.32
N THR A 282 -13.85 -10.59 -3.98
CA THR A 282 -14.81 -9.65 -4.61
C THR A 282 -14.55 -9.48 -6.10
N THR A 283 -13.30 -9.66 -6.56
CA THR A 283 -12.98 -9.59 -8.00
C THR A 283 -13.69 -10.67 -8.82
N LYS A 284 -14.04 -11.81 -8.20
CA LYS A 284 -14.82 -12.90 -8.83
C LYS A 284 -16.31 -12.55 -8.98
N ILE A 285 -16.82 -11.60 -8.19
CA ILE A 285 -18.20 -11.10 -8.30
C ILE A 285 -18.34 -10.20 -9.54
N ARG A 286 -17.24 -9.57 -9.96
CA ARG A 286 -17.19 -8.77 -11.19
C ARG A 286 -17.28 -9.72 -12.39
N SER A 287 -18.38 -9.63 -13.12
CA SER A 287 -18.60 -10.36 -14.37
C SER A 287 -18.43 -9.41 -15.56
N GLU A 288 -17.87 -9.92 -16.66
CA GLU A 288 -17.72 -9.14 -17.88
C GLU A 288 -19.09 -8.96 -18.57
N GLY A 289 -19.48 -7.72 -18.86
CA GLY A 289 -20.73 -7.37 -19.55
C GLY A 289 -21.76 -6.69 -18.65
N GLN A 290 -22.91 -6.34 -19.23
CA GLN A 290 -23.99 -5.71 -18.48
C GLN A 290 -24.75 -6.76 -17.66
N VAL A 291 -24.35 -6.90 -16.40
CA VAL A 291 -24.92 -7.87 -15.47
C VAL A 291 -25.98 -7.23 -14.61
N VAL A 292 -27.08 -7.94 -14.44
CA VAL A 292 -28.17 -7.54 -13.55
C VAL A 292 -27.83 -7.99 -12.12
N LEU A 293 -27.99 -7.11 -11.12
CA LEU A 293 -27.74 -7.40 -9.70
C LEU A 293 -28.74 -8.44 -9.15
N GLY A 294 -28.50 -9.70 -9.49
CA GLY A 294 -29.30 -10.85 -9.08
C GLY A 294 -29.15 -11.24 -7.62
N VAL A 295 -30.09 -12.07 -7.16
CA VAL A 295 -30.03 -12.74 -5.85
C VAL A 295 -28.67 -13.42 -5.59
N PRO A 296 -28.02 -14.10 -6.56
CA PRO A 296 -26.69 -14.69 -6.32
C PRO A 296 -25.62 -13.65 -5.95
N HIS A 297 -25.63 -12.47 -6.58
CA HIS A 297 -24.70 -11.39 -6.26
C HIS A 297 -24.98 -10.83 -4.86
N ALA A 298 -26.25 -10.59 -4.53
CA ALA A 298 -26.64 -10.12 -3.20
C ALA A 298 -26.25 -11.11 -2.08
N MET A 299 -26.38 -12.43 -2.34
CA MET A 299 -25.92 -13.48 -1.43
C MET A 299 -24.41 -13.49 -1.28
N ALA A 300 -23.66 -13.35 -2.38
CA ALA A 300 -22.19 -13.27 -2.34
C ALA A 300 -21.73 -12.04 -1.56
N ILE A 301 -22.32 -10.87 -1.81
CA ILE A 301 -22.06 -9.63 -1.07
C ILE A 301 -22.33 -9.82 0.42
N SER A 302 -23.49 -10.37 0.77
CA SER A 302 -23.86 -10.62 2.17
C SER A 302 -22.91 -11.60 2.87
N SER A 303 -22.43 -12.62 2.14
CA SER A 303 -21.47 -13.59 2.65
C SER A 303 -20.11 -12.94 2.94
N VAL A 304 -19.57 -12.16 2.01
CA VAL A 304 -18.30 -11.45 2.20
C VAL A 304 -18.41 -10.43 3.32
N ARG A 305 -19.53 -9.70 3.41
CA ARG A 305 -19.78 -8.74 4.49
C ARG A 305 -19.81 -9.41 5.86
N ARG A 306 -20.49 -10.55 6.00
CA ARG A 306 -20.48 -11.32 7.25
C ARG A 306 -19.07 -11.76 7.63
N GLN A 307 -18.29 -12.30 6.68
CA GLN A 307 -16.90 -12.70 6.94
C GLN A 307 -16.04 -11.52 7.39
N LEU A 308 -16.23 -10.34 6.79
CA LEU A 308 -15.52 -9.12 7.19
C LEU A 308 -15.88 -8.70 8.62
N ASP A 309 -17.17 -8.70 8.96
CA ASP A 309 -17.64 -8.38 10.31
C ASP A 309 -17.11 -9.39 11.34
N ASP A 310 -17.08 -10.68 10.99
CA ASP A 310 -16.55 -11.74 11.84
C ASP A 310 -15.05 -11.54 12.12
N ILE A 311 -14.25 -11.15 11.12
CA ILE A 311 -12.82 -10.83 11.30
C ILE A 311 -12.65 -9.74 12.36
N VAL A 312 -13.39 -8.64 12.26
CA VAL A 312 -13.26 -7.52 13.22
C VAL A 312 -13.82 -7.91 14.60
N ASN A 313 -14.92 -8.66 14.65
CA ASN A 313 -15.55 -9.05 15.90
C ASN A 313 -14.67 -9.96 16.76
N GLN A 314 -13.84 -10.79 16.11
CA GLN A 314 -12.86 -11.67 16.78
C GLN A 314 -11.66 -10.93 17.36
N LEU A 315 -11.44 -9.66 17.01
CA LEU A 315 -10.32 -8.90 17.55
C LEU A 315 -10.55 -8.50 19.02
N PRO A 316 -9.50 -8.54 19.86
CA PRO A 316 -9.47 -7.88 21.15
C PRO A 316 -9.92 -6.41 21.10
N GLY A 317 -10.55 -5.94 22.18
CA GLY A 317 -11.16 -4.61 22.23
C GLY A 317 -10.19 -3.44 22.03
N ASP A 318 -8.96 -3.58 22.54
CA ASP A 318 -7.85 -2.64 22.36
C ASP A 318 -7.41 -2.53 20.89
N GLN A 319 -7.39 -3.66 20.16
CA GLN A 319 -7.00 -3.73 18.76
C GLN A 319 -8.05 -3.16 17.80
N LYS A 320 -9.33 -3.15 18.20
CA LYS A 320 -10.43 -2.55 17.41
C LYS A 320 -10.28 -1.05 17.19
N SER A 321 -9.45 -0.36 17.97
CA SER A 321 -9.18 1.07 17.78
C SER A 321 -8.14 1.36 16.68
N ASN A 322 -7.49 0.34 16.14
CA ASN A 322 -6.38 0.51 15.21
C ASN A 322 -6.84 1.07 13.85
N PHE A 323 -6.18 2.13 13.41
CA PHE A 323 -6.44 2.80 12.13
C PHE A 323 -6.42 1.83 10.93
N LEU A 324 -5.45 0.92 10.85
CA LEU A 324 -5.25 0.04 9.70
C LEU A 324 -6.37 -1.00 9.57
N VAL A 325 -6.96 -1.42 10.69
CA VAL A 325 -8.12 -2.32 10.70
C VAL A 325 -9.31 -1.65 10.03
N TRP A 326 -9.65 -0.43 10.44
CA TRP A 326 -10.77 0.32 9.86
C TRP A 326 -10.50 0.79 8.44
N HIS A 327 -9.24 1.15 8.15
CA HIS A 327 -8.82 1.51 6.80
C HIS A 327 -9.08 0.35 5.83
N HIS A 328 -8.60 -0.85 6.14
CA HIS A 328 -8.83 -2.03 5.29
C HIS A 328 -10.28 -2.49 5.33
N TYR A 329 -10.99 -2.36 6.45
CA TYR A 329 -12.43 -2.67 6.53
C TYR A 329 -13.23 -1.85 5.53
N HIS A 330 -13.07 -0.52 5.53
CA HIS A 330 -13.75 0.34 4.56
C HIS A 330 -13.29 0.05 3.13
N MET A 331 -12.01 -0.26 2.92
CA MET A 331 -11.51 -0.62 1.60
C MET A 331 -12.14 -1.91 1.06
N VAL A 332 -12.35 -2.93 1.91
CA VAL A 332 -13.06 -4.17 1.53
C VAL A 332 -14.49 -3.83 1.11
N LEU A 333 -15.20 -3.00 1.88
CA LEU A 333 -16.57 -2.59 1.53
C LEU A 333 -16.61 -1.83 0.20
N ILE A 334 -15.71 -0.87 -0.02
CA ILE A 334 -15.65 -0.13 -1.28
C ILE A 334 -15.39 -1.10 -2.45
N ARG A 335 -14.44 -2.04 -2.31
CA ARG A 335 -14.13 -3.05 -3.35
C ARG A 335 -15.24 -4.09 -3.54
N LEU A 336 -16.07 -4.31 -2.54
CA LEU A 336 -17.22 -5.22 -2.62
C LEU A 336 -18.39 -4.59 -3.36
N TYR A 337 -18.64 -3.31 -3.11
CA TYR A 337 -19.81 -2.60 -3.63
C TYR A 337 -19.53 -1.77 -4.90
N GLU A 338 -18.28 -1.42 -5.22
CA GLU A 338 -17.92 -0.70 -6.46
C GLU A 338 -18.45 -1.36 -7.74
N PRO A 339 -18.39 -2.69 -7.93
CA PRO A 339 -18.90 -3.31 -9.15
C PRO A 339 -20.40 -3.09 -9.40
N VAL A 340 -21.17 -2.75 -8.35
CA VAL A 340 -22.61 -2.49 -8.43
C VAL A 340 -22.91 -1.21 -9.23
N ILE A 341 -21.95 -0.29 -9.35
CA ILE A 341 -22.06 0.92 -10.17
C ILE A 341 -22.38 0.55 -11.63
N ASP A 342 -21.66 -0.43 -12.18
CA ASP A 342 -21.81 -0.91 -13.57
C ASP A 342 -23.00 -1.87 -13.77
N MET A 343 -23.62 -2.36 -12.67
CA MET A 343 -24.69 -3.35 -12.73
C MET A 343 -26.06 -2.70 -12.95
N LYS A 344 -26.93 -3.41 -13.68
CA LYS A 344 -28.35 -3.04 -13.80
C LYS A 344 -29.15 -3.56 -12.63
N SER A 345 -30.21 -2.85 -12.29
CA SER A 345 -31.22 -3.33 -11.36
C SER A 345 -32.07 -4.44 -11.95
N LEU A 346 -32.54 -5.39 -11.11
CA LEU A 346 -33.67 -6.23 -11.51
C LEU A 346 -34.91 -5.33 -11.51
N GLY A 347 -35.53 -5.08 -12.66
CA GLY A 347 -36.87 -4.46 -12.68
C GLY A 347 -37.92 -5.32 -11.93
N PRO A 348 -39.20 -4.91 -11.83
CA PRO A 348 -39.71 -3.56 -11.57
C PRO A 348 -39.61 -3.18 -10.07
N ALA A 349 -39.58 -1.86 -9.77
CA ALA A 349 -39.71 -1.11 -8.51
C ALA A 349 -39.24 -1.72 -7.16
N ASN A 350 -39.64 -2.94 -6.79
CA ASN A 350 -39.36 -3.54 -5.48
C ASN A 350 -37.93 -4.10 -5.31
N LYS A 351 -37.11 -4.11 -6.37
CA LYS A 351 -35.71 -4.57 -6.32
C LYS A 351 -34.66 -3.49 -6.64
N ALA A 352 -35.10 -2.28 -7.00
CA ALA A 352 -34.28 -1.07 -7.10
C ALA A 352 -33.57 -0.76 -5.77
N PHE A 353 -34.29 -0.94 -4.65
CA PHE A 353 -33.79 -0.69 -3.30
C PHE A 353 -32.48 -1.41 -2.98
N MET A 354 -32.31 -2.66 -3.42
CA MET A 354 -31.07 -3.43 -3.13
C MET A 354 -29.84 -2.81 -3.78
N ARG A 355 -30.00 -2.29 -5.00
CA ARG A 355 -28.91 -1.59 -5.69
C ARG A 355 -28.64 -0.24 -5.03
N SER A 356 -29.68 0.54 -4.75
CA SER A 356 -29.53 1.84 -4.07
C SER A 356 -28.85 1.69 -2.70
N GLU A 357 -29.22 0.68 -1.90
CA GLU A 357 -28.61 0.39 -0.60
C GLU A 357 -27.13 0.01 -0.72
N ALA A 358 -26.79 -0.80 -1.73
CA ALA A 358 -25.41 -1.18 -2.03
C ALA A 358 -24.56 0.04 -2.44
N LEU A 359 -25.07 0.88 -3.34
CA LEU A 359 -24.41 2.13 -3.76
C LEU A 359 -24.24 3.08 -2.57
N TRP A 360 -25.26 3.22 -1.74
CA TRP A 360 -25.22 4.05 -0.53
C TRP A 360 -24.18 3.53 0.47
N THR A 361 -24.10 2.21 0.67
CA THR A 361 -23.09 1.60 1.52
C THR A 361 -21.68 1.87 1.00
N CYS A 362 -21.46 1.79 -0.32
CA CYS A 362 -20.19 2.15 -0.94
C CYS A 362 -19.84 3.62 -0.67
N CYS A 363 -20.81 4.51 -0.90
CA CYS A 363 -20.67 5.95 -0.71
C CYS A 363 -20.30 6.31 0.73
N GLN A 364 -21.00 5.74 1.72
CA GLN A 364 -20.72 5.94 3.14
C GLN A 364 -19.36 5.37 3.56
N SER A 365 -18.98 4.21 3.03
CA SER A 365 -17.66 3.63 3.31
C SER A 365 -16.53 4.48 2.74
N ALA A 366 -16.71 5.03 1.53
CA ALA A 366 -15.75 5.92 0.91
C ALA A 366 -15.60 7.24 1.70
N LYS A 367 -16.73 7.87 2.08
CA LYS A 367 -16.71 9.03 2.98
C LYS A 367 -15.97 8.73 4.29
N SER A 368 -16.37 7.67 4.99
CA SER A 368 -15.79 7.30 6.28
C SER A 368 -14.28 7.08 6.18
N LEU A 369 -13.82 6.49 5.07
CA LEU A 369 -12.40 6.25 4.83
C LEU A 369 -11.62 7.54 4.59
N LEU A 370 -12.17 8.50 3.84
CA LEU A 370 -11.55 9.81 3.65
C LEU A 370 -11.47 10.60 4.96
N GLU A 371 -12.53 10.57 5.77
CA GLU A 371 -12.56 11.20 7.09
C GLU A 371 -11.58 10.51 8.06
N LEU A 372 -11.44 9.18 7.98
CA LEU A 372 -10.49 8.42 8.80
C LEU A 372 -9.04 8.88 8.57
N TYR A 373 -8.66 9.30 7.36
CA TYR A 373 -7.33 9.83 7.09
C TYR A 373 -7.00 11.11 7.87
N LEU A 374 -8.01 11.92 8.21
CA LEU A 374 -7.85 13.13 9.01
C LEU A 374 -7.53 12.82 10.49
N THR A 375 -7.70 11.57 10.93
CA THR A 375 -7.39 11.15 12.30
C THR A 375 -5.93 10.75 12.51
N ILE A 376 -5.17 10.61 11.42
CA ILE A 376 -3.75 10.25 11.49
C ILE A 376 -2.96 11.47 11.99
N PRO A 377 -2.02 11.31 12.93
CA PRO A 377 -1.08 12.37 13.26
C PRO A 377 -0.22 12.74 12.04
N GLY A 378 -0.07 14.03 11.74
CA GLY A 378 0.59 14.46 10.49
C GLY A 378 2.03 13.96 10.30
N ASN A 379 2.77 13.80 11.40
CA ASN A 379 4.11 13.21 11.40
C ASN A 379 4.15 11.72 11.03
N MET A 380 3.04 10.99 11.21
CA MET A 380 2.93 9.57 10.91
C MET A 380 2.56 9.30 9.45
N PHE A 381 2.08 10.31 8.71
CA PHE A 381 1.65 10.10 7.33
C PHE A 381 2.83 9.71 6.41
N ALA A 382 4.04 10.20 6.68
CA ALA A 382 5.25 9.78 5.94
C ALA A 382 5.59 8.29 6.10
N ALA A 383 5.15 7.67 7.20
CA ALA A 383 5.37 6.25 7.49
C ALA A 383 4.41 5.33 6.71
N LEU A 384 3.35 5.86 6.10
CA LEU A 384 2.39 5.08 5.35
C LEU A 384 3.02 4.43 4.11
N THR A 385 2.59 3.21 3.82
CA THR A 385 2.97 2.46 2.62
C THR A 385 2.27 2.99 1.38
N PHE A 386 2.75 2.59 0.19
CA PHE A 386 2.10 2.99 -1.06
C PHE A 386 0.63 2.52 -1.12
N VAL A 387 0.32 1.39 -0.46
CA VAL A 387 -1.03 0.80 -0.42
C VAL A 387 -2.04 1.79 0.14
N LEU A 388 -1.71 2.40 1.29
CA LEU A 388 -2.57 3.35 1.97
C LEU A 388 -2.75 4.60 1.08
N THR A 389 -1.65 5.20 0.62
CA THR A 389 -1.73 6.37 -0.27
C THR A 389 -2.50 6.12 -1.58
N GLY A 390 -2.39 4.91 -2.14
CA GLY A 390 -3.17 4.48 -3.30
C GLY A 390 -4.66 4.31 -2.98
N ASN A 391 -5.00 3.75 -1.81
CA ASN A 391 -6.38 3.60 -1.36
C ASN A 391 -7.06 4.96 -1.17
N LEU A 392 -6.35 5.98 -0.67
CA LEU A 392 -6.89 7.35 -0.56
C LEU A 392 -7.33 7.89 -1.93
N SER A 393 -6.46 7.76 -2.93
CA SER A 393 -6.71 8.24 -4.30
C SER A 393 -7.87 7.48 -4.93
N TYR A 394 -7.87 6.14 -4.84
CA TYR A 394 -8.95 5.30 -5.33
C TYR A 394 -10.29 5.61 -4.68
N THR A 395 -10.31 5.82 -3.35
CA THR A 395 -11.53 6.15 -2.61
C THR A 395 -12.12 7.48 -3.07
N SER A 396 -11.28 8.47 -3.34
CA SER A 396 -11.71 9.77 -3.86
C SER A 396 -12.37 9.63 -5.24
N ILE A 397 -11.81 8.78 -6.12
CA ILE A 397 -12.42 8.47 -7.43
C ILE A 397 -13.79 7.82 -7.26
N VAL A 398 -13.89 6.75 -6.47
CA VAL A 398 -15.16 6.02 -6.29
C VAL A 398 -16.24 6.93 -5.70
N LEU A 399 -15.89 7.74 -4.69
CA LEU A 399 -16.84 8.67 -4.09
C LEU A 399 -17.31 9.71 -5.10
N THR A 400 -16.40 10.32 -5.85
CA THR A 400 -16.74 11.29 -6.88
C THR A 400 -17.64 10.69 -7.95
N HIS A 401 -17.33 9.48 -8.41
CA HIS A 401 -18.16 8.76 -9.38
C HIS A 401 -19.59 8.54 -8.86
N LEU A 402 -19.75 8.09 -7.61
CA LEU A 402 -21.09 7.91 -7.01
C LEU A 402 -21.86 9.23 -6.86
N LEU A 403 -21.19 10.35 -6.58
CA LEU A 403 -21.82 11.66 -6.42
C LEU A 403 -22.29 12.29 -7.75
N PHE A 404 -21.80 11.80 -8.88
CA PHE A 404 -22.22 12.20 -10.23
C PHE A 404 -22.86 11.07 -11.03
N LEU A 405 -23.14 9.92 -10.40
CA LEU A 405 -23.77 8.79 -11.07
C LEU A 405 -25.22 9.15 -11.43
N GLU A 406 -25.55 9.13 -12.71
CA GLU A 406 -26.93 9.31 -13.18
C GLU A 406 -27.56 7.96 -13.48
N ASP A 407 -28.53 7.57 -12.66
CA ASP A 407 -29.21 6.29 -12.82
C ASP A 407 -30.62 6.36 -12.22
N GLN A 408 -31.58 5.63 -12.79
CA GLN A 408 -32.97 5.64 -12.34
C GLN A 408 -33.12 5.20 -10.87
N ASP A 409 -32.24 4.32 -10.40
CA ASP A 409 -32.30 3.74 -9.06
C ASP A 409 -31.31 4.40 -8.08
N TRP A 410 -30.75 5.57 -8.42
CA TRP A 410 -29.80 6.30 -7.58
C TRP A 410 -30.07 7.81 -7.59
N ASP A 411 -30.25 8.40 -6.42
CA ASP A 411 -30.42 9.83 -6.26
C ASP A 411 -29.07 10.48 -5.90
N ALA A 412 -28.35 10.93 -6.93
CA ALA A 412 -27.10 11.66 -6.76
C ALA A 412 -27.27 13.01 -6.06
N HIS A 413 -28.46 13.65 -6.14
CA HIS A 413 -28.70 14.90 -5.43
C HIS A 413 -28.78 14.66 -3.92
N ALA A 414 -29.60 13.69 -3.48
CA ALA A 414 -29.67 13.32 -2.07
C ALA A 414 -28.31 12.85 -1.52
N ALA A 415 -27.51 12.14 -2.32
CA ALA A 415 -26.16 11.76 -1.93
C ALA A 415 -25.24 12.98 -1.72
N ARG A 416 -25.29 13.98 -2.61
CA ARG A 416 -24.52 15.24 -2.51
C ARG A 416 -24.96 16.09 -1.31
N GLU A 417 -26.25 16.13 -0.99
CA GLU A 417 -26.74 16.82 0.22
C GLU A 417 -26.23 16.18 1.51
N SER A 418 -26.06 14.86 1.53
CA SER A 418 -25.59 14.14 2.72
C SER A 418 -24.06 14.13 2.86
N ILE A 419 -23.33 14.25 1.76
CA ILE A 419 -21.86 14.18 1.73
C ILE A 419 -21.30 15.48 1.19
N ASN A 420 -20.78 16.31 2.11
CA ASN A 420 -20.05 17.52 1.76
C ASN A 420 -18.64 17.18 1.27
N TYR A 421 -18.53 16.67 0.05
CA TYR A 421 -17.25 16.34 -0.58
C TYR A 421 -16.29 17.55 -0.68
N PRO A 422 -16.74 18.77 -1.00
CA PRO A 422 -15.88 19.96 -0.96
C PRO A 422 -15.21 20.20 0.40
N ASP A 423 -15.95 20.04 1.50
CA ASP A 423 -15.41 20.19 2.86
C ASP A 423 -14.40 19.08 3.21
N ILE A 424 -14.69 17.83 2.85
CA ILE A 424 -13.77 16.70 3.08
C ILE A 424 -12.44 16.92 2.33
N THR A 425 -12.51 17.29 1.05
CA THR A 425 -11.32 17.52 0.22
C THR A 425 -10.53 18.76 0.67
N GLU A 426 -11.20 19.81 1.11
CA GLU A 426 -10.54 20.97 1.71
C GLU A 426 -9.79 20.60 3.00
N LYS A 427 -10.45 19.90 3.92
CA LYS A 427 -9.81 19.41 5.15
C LYS A 427 -8.62 18.51 4.88
N LEU A 428 -8.73 17.61 3.89
CA LEU A 428 -7.61 16.77 3.47
C LEU A 428 -6.46 17.61 2.87
N SER A 429 -6.79 18.63 2.08
CA SER A 429 -5.78 19.55 1.54
C SER A 429 -5.02 20.28 2.64
N ASP A 430 -5.74 20.88 3.59
CA ASP A 430 -5.16 21.61 4.71
C ASP A 430 -4.33 20.69 5.60
N TYR A 431 -4.82 19.48 5.84
CA TYR A 431 -4.10 18.43 6.54
C TYR A 431 -2.79 18.07 5.83
N PHE A 432 -2.77 17.91 4.51
CA PHE A 432 -1.54 17.63 3.76
C PHE A 432 -0.55 18.80 3.79
N VAL A 433 -1.03 20.05 3.76
CA VAL A 433 -0.16 21.22 3.97
C VAL A 433 0.48 21.18 5.36
N ALA A 434 -0.30 20.91 6.40
CA ALA A 434 0.20 20.80 7.76
C ALA A 434 1.23 19.66 7.89
N CYS A 435 0.98 18.51 7.27
CA CYS A 435 1.94 17.40 7.19
C CYS A 435 3.27 17.83 6.53
N ASP A 436 3.22 18.54 5.40
CA ASP A 436 4.43 18.99 4.70
C ASP A 436 5.27 19.93 5.58
N GLN A 437 4.60 20.86 6.26
CA GLN A 437 5.24 21.81 7.18
C GLN A 437 5.88 21.10 8.39
N LEU A 438 5.16 20.17 9.02
CA LEU A 438 5.65 19.41 10.18
C LEU A 438 6.85 18.53 9.83
N LEU A 439 6.85 17.92 8.65
CA LEU A 439 7.92 17.00 8.24
C LEU A 439 9.16 17.76 7.76
N GLY A 440 9.01 18.95 7.18
CA GLY A 440 10.11 19.80 6.72
C GLY A 440 11.10 19.01 5.85
N ARG A 441 12.34 18.83 6.33
CA ARG A 441 13.39 18.07 5.61
C ARG A 441 13.14 16.56 5.54
N ARG A 442 12.22 16.02 6.36
CA ARG A 442 11.80 14.60 6.34
C ARG A 442 10.60 14.36 5.41
N ARG A 443 10.19 15.34 4.61
CA ARG A 443 9.13 15.13 3.61
C ARG A 443 9.63 14.23 2.50
N LYS A 444 8.75 13.36 1.99
CA LYS A 444 9.05 12.57 0.79
C LYS A 444 9.02 13.48 -0.42
N VAL A 445 10.06 13.38 -1.26
CA VAL A 445 10.18 14.15 -2.51
C VAL A 445 9.98 13.22 -3.70
N LEU A 446 9.36 13.77 -4.73
CA LEU A 446 8.94 13.11 -5.96
C LEU A 446 9.98 13.30 -7.06
N GLU A 447 9.80 12.62 -8.20
CA GLU A 447 10.78 12.67 -9.30
C GLU A 447 10.99 14.06 -9.89
N ASP A 448 9.94 14.88 -9.88
CA ASP A 448 9.90 16.28 -10.31
C ASP A 448 10.46 17.26 -9.26
N GLY A 449 10.85 16.77 -8.07
CA GLY A 449 11.34 17.58 -6.97
C GLY A 449 10.25 18.15 -6.06
N GLU A 450 8.98 17.89 -6.34
CA GLU A 450 7.88 18.32 -5.49
C GLU A 450 7.75 17.46 -4.23
N GLY A 451 7.26 18.06 -3.14
CA GLY A 451 6.90 17.31 -1.94
C GLY A 451 5.67 16.45 -2.19
N LEU A 452 5.70 15.18 -1.79
CA LEU A 452 4.55 14.27 -1.92
C LEU A 452 3.28 14.88 -1.32
N PHE A 453 3.39 15.50 -0.14
CA PHE A 453 2.24 16.10 0.55
C PHE A 453 1.79 17.40 -0.08
N ALA A 454 2.71 18.23 -0.55
CA ALA A 454 2.36 19.41 -1.33
C ALA A 454 1.53 19.04 -2.57
N ARG A 455 1.98 18.01 -3.32
CA ARG A 455 1.25 17.51 -4.50
C ARG A 455 -0.09 16.86 -4.11
N SER A 456 -0.13 16.09 -3.02
CA SER A 456 -1.40 15.56 -2.50
C SER A 456 -2.38 16.66 -2.10
N ALA A 457 -1.90 17.75 -1.48
CA ALA A 457 -2.72 18.89 -1.12
C ALA A 457 -3.30 19.58 -2.37
N GLU A 458 -2.48 19.78 -3.39
CA GLU A 458 -2.90 20.35 -4.67
C GLU A 458 -3.94 19.47 -5.37
N ARG A 459 -3.74 18.15 -5.40
CA ARG A 459 -4.72 17.20 -5.94
C ARG A 459 -6.06 17.30 -5.24
N MET A 460 -6.09 17.48 -3.92
CA MET A 460 -7.35 17.67 -3.18
C MET A 460 -8.03 19.02 -3.52
N ARG A 461 -7.27 20.12 -3.64
CA ARG A 461 -7.84 21.43 -4.07
C ARG A 461 -8.39 21.36 -5.49
N TRP A 462 -7.67 20.67 -6.36
CA TRP A 462 -8.11 20.45 -7.72
C TRP A 462 -9.38 19.62 -7.74
N ALA A 463 -9.45 18.52 -6.99
CA ALA A 463 -10.65 17.69 -6.90
C ALA A 463 -11.87 18.47 -6.40
N LYS A 464 -11.69 19.35 -5.39
CA LYS A 464 -12.71 20.31 -4.95
C LYS A 464 -13.15 21.24 -6.08
N SER A 465 -12.20 21.87 -6.76
CA SER A 465 -12.46 22.86 -7.82
C SER A 465 -13.18 22.22 -9.02
N TRP A 466 -12.71 21.04 -9.43
CA TRP A 466 -13.34 20.24 -10.49
C TRP A 466 -14.77 19.86 -10.09
N TYR A 467 -14.98 19.36 -8.87
CA TYR A 467 -16.31 18.99 -8.36
C TYR A 467 -17.28 20.18 -8.43
N LEU A 468 -16.88 21.35 -7.92
CA LEU A 468 -17.70 22.56 -7.95
C LEU A 468 -17.98 23.06 -9.37
N SER A 469 -17.00 22.92 -10.28
CA SER A 469 -17.18 23.31 -11.68
C SER A 469 -18.26 22.48 -12.37
N LYS A 470 -18.34 21.17 -12.12
CA LYS A 470 -19.36 20.30 -12.71
C LYS A 470 -20.75 20.61 -12.17
N LEU A 471 -20.88 20.94 -10.88
CA LEU A 471 -22.15 21.42 -10.30
C LEU A 471 -22.66 22.73 -10.93
N SER A 472 -21.75 23.64 -11.29
CA SER A 472 -22.13 24.92 -11.88
C SER A 472 -22.70 24.77 -13.30
N VAL A 473 -22.20 23.79 -14.07
CA VAL A 473 -22.71 23.49 -15.42
C VAL A 473 -24.14 22.93 -15.34
N ASP A 474 -24.43 22.03 -14.40
CA ASP A 474 -25.77 21.46 -14.16
C ASP A 474 -26.84 22.53 -13.89
N SER A 475 -26.46 23.65 -13.23
CA SER A 475 -27.39 24.73 -12.91
C SER A 475 -27.71 25.67 -14.09
N SER A 476 -26.93 25.61 -15.17
CA SER A 476 -26.98 26.58 -16.29
C SER A 476 -27.47 25.99 -17.62
N LEU A 477 -27.46 24.67 -17.77
CA LEU A 477 -27.85 23.97 -19.00
C LEU A 477 -28.82 22.84 -18.66
N SER A 478 -30.12 23.13 -18.65
CA SER A 478 -31.16 22.12 -18.44
C SER A 478 -31.37 21.17 -19.63
N ASP A 479 -30.47 21.10 -20.63
CA ASP A 479 -30.69 20.27 -21.84
C ASP A 479 -29.45 19.94 -22.70
N THR A 480 -28.21 20.00 -22.20
CA THR A 480 -27.04 19.52 -23.00
C THR A 480 -26.08 18.62 -22.22
N MET A 481 -25.66 17.56 -22.91
CA MET A 481 -24.98 16.36 -22.39
C MET A 481 -23.85 16.64 -21.40
N ILE A 482 -24.07 16.24 -20.15
CA ILE A 482 -23.03 16.08 -19.13
C ILE A 482 -22.04 15.00 -19.63
N PRO A 483 -20.72 15.16 -19.46
CA PRO A 483 -19.74 14.16 -19.88
C PRO A 483 -20.09 12.79 -19.29
N ALA A 484 -19.93 11.72 -20.08
CA ALA A 484 -20.25 10.38 -19.61
C ALA A 484 -19.44 10.08 -18.34
N ALA A 485 -19.98 9.29 -17.41
CA ALA A 485 -19.31 8.92 -16.17
C ALA A 485 -17.88 8.36 -16.38
N LYS A 486 -17.62 7.76 -17.56
CA LYS A 486 -16.28 7.31 -18.00
C LYS A 486 -15.29 8.43 -18.30
N ASP A 487 -15.76 9.56 -18.83
CA ASP A 487 -14.92 10.73 -19.09
C ASP A 487 -14.54 11.42 -17.77
N ILE A 488 -15.49 11.46 -16.82
CA ILE A 488 -15.28 11.87 -15.43
C ILE A 488 -14.26 10.96 -14.76
N GLU A 489 -14.41 9.65 -14.90
CA GLU A 489 -13.45 8.67 -14.39
C GLU A 489 -12.07 8.97 -14.97
N TYR A 490 -11.93 9.08 -16.29
CA TYR A 490 -10.65 9.26 -16.97
C TYR A 490 -9.94 10.56 -16.58
N GLU A 491 -10.65 11.70 -16.51
CA GLU A 491 -10.08 12.97 -16.03
C GLU A 491 -9.64 12.87 -14.57
N THR A 492 -10.46 12.25 -13.71
CA THR A 492 -10.14 12.08 -12.29
C THR A 492 -8.98 11.08 -12.10
N TRP A 493 -8.91 10.03 -12.91
CA TRP A 493 -7.80 9.07 -12.98
C TRP A 493 -6.52 9.74 -13.45
N GLN A 494 -6.54 10.55 -14.50
CA GLN A 494 -5.35 11.27 -14.94
C GLN A 494 -4.76 12.15 -13.83
N ILE A 495 -5.57 12.65 -12.88
CA ILE A 495 -5.13 13.74 -12.00
C ILE A 495 -4.90 13.31 -10.56
N LEU A 496 -5.72 12.42 -10.02
CA LEU A 496 -5.42 11.80 -8.73
C LEU A 496 -4.23 10.85 -8.83
N PHE A 497 -3.90 10.42 -10.05
CA PHE A 497 -2.87 9.43 -10.35
C PHE A 497 -1.78 9.92 -11.37
N ALA A 498 -1.78 11.14 -11.92
CA ALA A 498 -0.52 11.74 -12.42
C ALA A 498 0.21 12.36 -11.24
#